data_AF-A0A2N8KVD0-F1
#
_entry.id   AF-A0A2N8KVD0-F1
#
_cell.length_a   1.000
_cell.length_b   1.000
_cell.length_c   1.000
_cell.angle_alpha   90.00
_cell.angle_beta   90.00
_cell.angle_gamma   90.00
#
_symmetry.space_group_name_H-M   'P 1'
#
loop_
_entity.id
_entity.type
_entity.pdbx_description
1 polymer ?
#
loop_
_entity_poly.entity_id
_entity_poly.type
_entity_poly.pdbx_seq_one_letter_code
_entity_poly.pdbx_strand_id
1 'polypeptide(L)'
;MSQAQDLQDLPEGVTQELLDEDDFETVADYHRLAARHFSAAADHHLAAAAAAEDGEHEATARHAHLAYRHQLHGVQYAEVATLDNDELEDEYLEPEDEGEEGQDHAQ
;
A
#
# COMPACT_ATOMS: atom_id res chain seq x y z
N MET A 1 -9.33 -3.11 -37.16
CA MET A 1 -10.46 -2.63 -36.34
C MET A 1 -11.03 -3.83 -35.59
N SER A 2 -10.60 -4.06 -34.35
CA SER A 2 -11.40 -4.79 -33.35
C SER A 2 -10.73 -4.56 -31.99
N GLN A 3 -11.03 -3.42 -31.39
CA GLN A 3 -10.81 -3.15 -29.97
C GLN A 3 -12.09 -3.59 -29.21
N ALA A 4 -11.91 -3.89 -27.92
CA ALA A 4 -12.94 -3.82 -26.86
C ALA A 4 -13.83 -5.05 -26.59
N GLN A 5 -13.25 -6.22 -26.26
CA GLN A 5 -14.06 -7.29 -25.62
C GLN A 5 -13.45 -8.03 -24.41
N ASP A 6 -12.21 -7.74 -23.98
CA ASP A 6 -11.57 -8.48 -22.85
C ASP A 6 -11.66 -7.75 -21.49
N LEU A 7 -12.74 -6.99 -21.24
CA LEU A 7 -12.92 -6.26 -19.97
C LEU A 7 -14.26 -6.58 -19.27
N GLN A 8 -14.78 -7.80 -19.44
CA GLN A 8 -16.10 -8.16 -18.92
C GLN A 8 -16.12 -9.36 -17.95
N ASP A 9 -14.96 -9.86 -17.51
CA ASP A 9 -14.89 -11.04 -16.64
C ASP A 9 -14.00 -10.82 -15.42
N LEU A 10 -14.06 -9.62 -14.83
CA LEU A 10 -13.46 -9.38 -13.52
C LEU A 10 -14.44 -9.82 -12.43
N PRO A 11 -14.01 -10.63 -11.44
CA PRO A 11 -14.88 -11.14 -10.39
C PRO A 11 -15.51 -9.97 -9.60
N GLU A 12 -16.83 -10.04 -9.40
CA GLU A 12 -17.62 -9.12 -8.58
C GLU A 12 -17.02 -9.02 -7.17
N GLY A 13 -16.15 -8.04 -6.97
CA GLY A 13 -15.28 -7.96 -5.80
C GLY A 13 -14.02 -7.12 -6.03
N VAL A 14 -13.65 -6.90 -7.29
CA VAL A 14 -12.85 -5.72 -7.66
C VAL A 14 -13.79 -4.53 -7.55
N THR A 15 -13.68 -3.76 -6.47
CA THR A 15 -14.37 -2.48 -6.35
C THR A 15 -14.00 -1.64 -7.56
N GLN A 16 -14.98 -1.04 -8.24
CA GLN A 16 -14.75 -0.11 -9.35
C GLN A 16 -13.69 0.96 -9.00
N GLU A 17 -13.58 1.31 -7.71
CA GLU A 17 -12.57 2.20 -7.11
C GLU A 17 -11.11 1.70 -7.25
N LEU A 18 -10.90 0.39 -7.44
CA LEU A 18 -9.59 -0.23 -7.70
C LEU A 18 -9.20 -0.17 -9.19
N LEU A 19 -10.16 0.13 -10.08
CA LEU A 19 -9.93 0.25 -11.52
C LEU A 19 -9.69 1.70 -11.95
N ASP A 20 -9.96 2.66 -11.06
CA ASP A 20 -9.56 4.06 -11.22
C ASP A 20 -8.12 4.26 -10.70
N GLU A 21 -7.20 3.33 -11.02
CA GLU A 21 -5.75 3.47 -10.79
C GLU A 21 -5.16 4.72 -11.46
N ASP A 22 -5.86 5.27 -12.46
CA ASP A 22 -5.53 6.52 -13.16
C ASP A 22 -5.84 7.81 -12.36
N ASP A 23 -6.58 7.76 -11.24
CA ASP A 23 -6.93 8.96 -10.43
C ASP A 23 -5.95 9.21 -9.25
N PHE A 24 -4.99 8.31 -9.02
CA PHE A 24 -4.08 8.37 -7.87
C PHE A 24 -2.64 8.65 -8.32
N GLU A 25 -2.32 9.92 -8.53
CA GLU A 25 -1.01 10.35 -9.05
C GLU A 25 -0.04 10.82 -7.95
N THR A 26 -0.47 10.92 -6.69
CA THR A 26 0.37 11.51 -5.61
C THR A 26 0.61 10.57 -4.44
N VAL A 27 1.78 10.71 -3.80
CA VAL A 27 2.14 10.04 -2.53
C VAL A 27 1.05 10.22 -1.46
N ALA A 28 0.43 11.40 -1.40
CA ALA A 28 -0.65 11.69 -0.47
C ALA A 28 -1.90 10.84 -0.75
N ASP A 29 -2.19 10.55 -2.01
CA ASP A 29 -3.33 9.71 -2.40
C ASP A 29 -3.10 8.24 -2.04
N TYR A 30 -1.88 7.73 -2.25
CA TYR A 30 -1.51 6.39 -1.82
C TYR A 30 -1.60 6.23 -0.29
N HIS A 31 -1.20 7.23 0.49
CA HIS A 31 -1.43 7.21 1.94
C HIS A 31 -2.92 7.21 2.31
N ARG A 32 -3.78 7.96 1.59
CA ARG A 32 -5.23 7.94 1.83
C ARG A 32 -5.84 6.57 1.50
N LEU A 33 -5.42 5.95 0.40
CA LEU A 33 -5.84 4.60 0.02
C LEU A 33 -5.41 3.57 1.07
N ALA A 34 -4.15 3.60 1.49
CA ALA A 34 -3.64 2.77 2.56
C ALA A 34 -4.50 2.89 3.83
N ALA A 35 -4.79 4.13 4.25
CA ALA A 35 -5.63 4.40 5.42
C ALA A 35 -7.06 3.88 5.28
N ARG A 36 -7.69 4.01 4.11
CA ARG A 36 -9.03 3.44 3.84
C ARG A 36 -9.02 1.92 3.99
N HIS A 37 -8.03 1.26 3.40
CA HIS A 37 -7.88 -0.18 3.49
C HIS A 37 -7.61 -0.65 4.92
N PHE A 38 -6.73 0.02 5.67
CA PHE A 38 -6.49 -0.32 7.07
C PHE A 38 -7.73 -0.11 7.96
N SER A 39 -8.52 0.92 7.69
CA SER A 39 -9.78 1.16 8.40
C SER A 39 -10.78 0.03 8.13
N ALA A 40 -10.96 -0.36 6.86
CA ALA A 40 -11.83 -1.47 6.49
C ALA A 40 -11.33 -2.83 7.06
N ALA A 41 -10.01 -3.04 7.13
CA ALA A 41 -9.43 -4.21 7.76
C ALA A 41 -9.77 -4.26 9.26
N ALA A 42 -9.65 -3.12 9.95
CA ALA A 42 -10.02 -3.01 11.36
C ALA A 42 -11.51 -3.31 11.59
N ASP A 43 -12.40 -2.74 10.78
CA ASP A 43 -13.84 -2.99 10.86
C ASP A 43 -14.18 -4.48 10.67
N HIS A 44 -13.52 -5.14 9.71
CA HIS A 44 -13.70 -6.58 9.50
C HIS A 44 -13.13 -7.43 10.65
N HIS A 45 -12.02 -7.03 11.26
CA HIS A 45 -11.53 -7.72 12.45
C HIS A 45 -12.50 -7.59 13.63
N LEU A 46 -13.11 -6.42 13.83
CA LEU A 46 -14.14 -6.22 14.85
C LEU A 46 -15.39 -7.07 14.56
N ALA A 47 -15.83 -7.15 13.31
CA ALA A 47 -16.95 -8.01 12.90
C ALA A 47 -16.63 -9.50 13.09
N ALA A 48 -15.41 -9.94 12.76
CA ALA A 48 -14.97 -11.32 13.01
C ALA A 48 -14.98 -11.66 14.51
N ALA A 49 -14.55 -10.73 15.36
CA ALA A 49 -14.58 -10.91 16.81
C ALA A 49 -16.01 -11.06 17.33
N ALA A 50 -16.93 -10.19 16.91
CA ALA A 50 -18.35 -10.28 17.28
C ALA A 50 -18.98 -11.61 16.82
N ALA A 51 -18.76 -12.02 15.56
CA ALA A 51 -19.25 -13.30 15.06
C ALA A 51 -18.67 -14.50 15.83
N ALA A 52 -17.42 -14.43 16.28
CA ALA A 52 -16.80 -15.48 17.08
C ALA A 52 -17.42 -15.58 18.47
N GLU A 53 -17.75 -14.45 19.10
CA GLU A 53 -18.46 -14.39 20.38
C GLU A 53 -19.87 -15.01 20.29
N ASP A 54 -20.55 -14.81 19.15
CA ASP A 54 -21.87 -15.38 18.86
C ASP A 54 -21.81 -16.86 18.40
N GLY A 55 -20.61 -17.43 18.19
CA GLY A 55 -20.41 -18.80 17.73
C GLY A 55 -20.62 -19.01 16.23
N GLU A 56 -20.68 -17.93 15.44
CA GLU A 56 -20.85 -17.97 13.99
C GLU A 56 -19.50 -18.20 13.27
N HIS A 57 -19.06 -19.46 13.21
CA HIS A 57 -17.75 -19.82 12.67
C HIS A 57 -17.54 -19.43 11.20
N GLU A 58 -18.57 -19.56 10.35
CA GLU A 58 -18.47 -19.19 8.93
C GLU A 58 -18.31 -17.68 8.76
N ALA A 59 -19.11 -16.88 9.47
CA ALA A 59 -19.03 -15.42 9.46
C ALA A 59 -17.67 -14.94 10.00
N THR A 60 -17.18 -15.57 11.07
CA THR A 60 -15.84 -15.32 11.63
C THR A 60 -14.76 -15.51 10.56
N ALA A 61 -14.74 -16.67 9.90
CA ALA A 61 -13.74 -16.98 8.88
C ALA A 61 -13.84 -16.04 7.68
N ARG A 62 -15.06 -15.72 7.23
CA ARG A 62 -15.30 -14.78 6.14
C ARG A 62 -14.74 -13.39 6.47
N HIS A 63 -15.07 -12.84 7.64
CA HIS A 63 -14.61 -11.52 8.04
C HIS A 63 -13.10 -11.48 8.27
N ALA A 64 -12.50 -12.53 8.84
CA ALA A 64 -11.05 -12.64 8.97
C ALA A 64 -10.34 -12.63 7.61
N HIS A 65 -10.88 -13.35 6.61
CA HIS A 65 -10.33 -13.33 5.26
C HIS A 65 -10.43 -11.95 4.59
N LEU A 66 -11.56 -11.26 4.73
CA LEU A 66 -11.74 -9.91 4.20
C LEU A 66 -10.75 -8.92 4.85
N ALA A 67 -10.58 -9.00 6.18
CA ALA A 67 -9.64 -8.16 6.89
C ALA A 67 -8.20 -8.35 6.38
N TYR A 68 -7.77 -9.61 6.21
CA TYR A 68 -6.44 -9.93 5.68
C TYR A 68 -6.23 -9.36 4.26
N ARG A 69 -7.24 -9.47 3.39
CA ARG A 69 -7.16 -8.90 2.04
C ARG A 69 -7.01 -7.38 2.05
N HIS A 70 -7.79 -6.68 2.89
CA HIS A 70 -7.65 -5.23 3.05
C HIS A 70 -6.28 -4.86 3.63
N GLN A 71 -5.74 -5.63 4.58
CA GLN A 71 -4.40 -5.41 5.10
C GLN A 71 -3.34 -5.48 4.01
N LEU A 72 -3.39 -6.48 3.12
CA LEU A 72 -2.43 -6.61 2.02
C LEU A 72 -2.47 -5.40 1.08
N HIS A 73 -3.66 -4.95 0.67
CA HIS A 73 -3.79 -3.76 -0.18
C HIS A 73 -3.31 -2.48 0.55
N GLY A 74 -3.64 -2.34 1.84
CA GLY A 74 -3.18 -1.20 2.62
C GLY A 74 -1.65 -1.11 2.72
N VAL A 75 -0.99 -2.26 2.92
CA VAL A 75 0.48 -2.34 2.92
C VAL A 75 1.05 -1.98 1.55
N GLN A 76 0.47 -2.51 0.47
CA GLN A 76 0.96 -2.25 -0.88
C GLN A 76 0.90 -0.75 -1.24
N TYR A 77 -0.20 -0.06 -0.92
CA TYR A 77 -0.27 1.38 -1.14
C TYR A 77 0.68 2.19 -0.24
N ALA A 78 0.88 1.76 1.01
CA ALA A 78 1.87 2.39 1.89
C ALA A 78 3.31 2.20 1.38
N GLU A 79 3.60 1.04 0.77
CA GLU A 79 4.88 0.73 0.13
C GLU A 79 5.10 1.65 -1.08
N VAL A 80 4.13 1.77 -1.99
CA VAL A 80 4.21 2.71 -3.14
C VAL A 80 4.45 4.15 -2.65
N ALA A 81 3.69 4.61 -1.66
CA ALA A 81 3.88 5.95 -1.08
C ALA A 81 5.28 6.17 -0.48
N THR A 82 5.93 5.11 -0.01
CA THR A 82 7.29 5.18 0.54
C THR A 82 8.34 5.18 -0.56
N LEU A 83 8.15 4.38 -1.62
CA LEU A 83 9.08 4.27 -2.74
C LEU A 83 9.05 5.50 -3.65
N ASP A 84 7.88 6.10 -3.87
CA ASP A 84 7.71 7.30 -4.72
C ASP A 84 8.09 8.60 -3.98
N ASN A 85 8.58 8.51 -2.74
CA ASN A 85 9.05 9.65 -1.97
C ASN A 85 10.56 9.85 -2.21
N ASP A 86 10.91 10.37 -3.39
CA ASP A 86 12.28 10.62 -3.86
C ASP A 86 13.14 11.44 -2.86
N GLU A 87 12.53 12.24 -1.98
CA GLU A 87 13.25 13.07 -1.00
C GLU A 87 14.00 12.27 0.08
N LEU A 88 13.65 11.00 0.30
CA LEU A 88 14.33 10.16 1.31
C LEU A 88 15.65 9.57 0.81
N GLU A 89 15.86 9.40 -0.50
CA GLU A 89 17.09 8.79 -1.00
C GLU A 89 18.32 9.71 -0.85
N ASP A 90 18.13 11.03 -0.92
CA ASP A 90 19.22 12.01 -0.77
C ASP A 90 19.64 12.27 0.69
N GLU A 91 18.78 12.04 1.69
CA GLU A 91 19.09 12.28 3.12
C GLU A 91 20.00 11.18 3.73
N TYR A 92 20.03 9.98 3.14
CA TYR A 92 20.84 8.86 3.61
C TYR A 92 22.17 8.67 2.88
N LEU A 93 22.49 9.53 1.91
CA LEU A 93 23.84 9.63 1.35
C LEU A 93 24.72 10.34 2.40
N GLU A 94 25.38 9.57 3.27
CA GLU A 94 26.49 10.09 4.09
C GLU A 94 27.44 10.88 3.18
N PRO A 95 27.90 12.08 3.58
CA PRO A 95 28.86 12.82 2.77
C PRO A 95 30.06 11.91 2.53
N GLU A 96 30.41 11.69 1.26
CA GLU A 96 31.66 11.04 0.89
C GLU A 96 32.77 11.74 1.66
N ASP A 97 33.50 10.98 2.48
CA ASP A 97 34.72 11.44 3.15
C ASP A 97 35.73 11.79 2.05
N GLU A 98 35.62 13.00 1.50
CA GLU A 98 36.66 13.66 0.74
C GLU A 98 37.81 13.97 1.71
N GLY A 99 38.56 12.93 2.07
CA GLY A 99 39.83 13.03 2.75
C GLY A 99 40.80 13.83 1.89
N GLU A 100 40.90 15.10 2.21
CA GLU A 100 41.74 16.15 1.66
C GLU A 100 43.08 15.66 1.07
N GLU A 101 43.29 15.94 -0.22
CA GLU A 101 44.64 16.02 -0.82
C GLU A 101 45.40 17.21 -0.22
N GLY A 102 45.99 17.00 0.96
CA GLY A 102 46.93 17.90 1.59
C GLY A 102 48.33 17.76 0.98
N GLN A 103 48.59 18.59 -0.03
CA GLN A 103 49.92 18.92 -0.56
C GLN A 103 50.90 19.20 0.59
N ASP A 104 52.03 18.49 0.64
CA ASP A 104 53.22 19.01 1.33
C ASP A 104 54.34 19.23 0.33
N HIS A 105 54.48 20.50 -0.04
CA HIS A 105 55.58 21.05 -0.80
C HIS A 105 56.77 21.27 0.14
N ALA A 106 57.87 20.56 -0.15
CA ALA A 106 59.27 20.93 0.13
C ALA A 106 59.74 21.14 1.58
N GLN A 107 60.79 20.41 1.97
CA GLN A 107 62.18 20.91 2.00
C GLN A 107 63.20 19.77 2.01
#